data_AF-A0A4V1HHZ9-F1
#
_entry.id   AF-A0A4V1HHZ9-F1
#
_cell.length_a   1.000
_cell.length_b   1.000
_cell.length_c   1.000
_cell.angle_alpha   90.00
_cell.angle_beta   90.00
_cell.angle_gamma   90.00
#
_symmetry.space_group_name_H-M   'P 1'
#
loop_
_entity.id
_entity.type
_entity.pdbx_description
1 polymer ?
#
loop_
_entity_poly.entity_id
_entity_poly.type
_entity_poly.pdbx_seq_one_letter_code
_entity_poly.pdbx_strand_id
1 'polypeptide(L)'
;MINRSKQGGFSLVEMMVVLAILGILFVGVTEGMKSFQETELGKSNNEKLDLVKQQLLKFVQAEKYLLCPDSDGDGYENRTPSAVVIGTLGNVQACTVSYGTVPYRDLGLKESQAVDAWNNAIAYAVNTQTTDAQKICDKTEAASMFCNLVPGVLWFSLADTPPLAINRGDGNYYICKLGVAQCDATFVLDSNNVLQDATVVLVAFNQTGQQAWDDCSELSTSQQENCDADLYYQKQSYSSGGVIDDDQIQTINGYEIKALAMGTVMTWNAFDSASSAADLTPTYEAFDIAAGDDVSSLYSSDSDVVMINHDVDQAVRLGNGDDYMVIGNDLNANANLALNKGNDSLYIVGSSYSNVNLGLGDDTMVLGGDLTNNLSAQAGNDRVWIQGSVLSGSSLDLGKNDDVLWLGKSDNADSGQIFTTLQGGDGYDIVVFENQASWSDLSASEQSNLQNFELAIFKTGSDGGSGRAYCFLDGSSPSCY
;
A
#
# COMPACT_ATOMS: atom_id res chain seq x y z
N MET A 1 81.56 27.51 3.78
CA MET A 1 80.66 28.59 4.27
C MET A 1 79.26 28.28 3.77
N ILE A 2 78.34 27.93 4.66
CA ILE A 2 76.93 27.67 4.31
C ILE A 2 76.19 29.00 4.39
N ASN A 3 75.71 29.49 3.25
CA ASN A 3 74.95 30.72 3.15
C ASN A 3 73.51 30.44 3.62
N ARG A 4 73.15 30.83 4.86
CA ARG A 4 71.76 30.76 5.34
C ARG A 4 70.97 31.89 4.68
N SER A 5 70.15 31.56 3.69
CA SER A 5 69.09 32.46 3.22
C SER A 5 68.13 32.71 4.40
N LYS A 6 68.00 33.96 4.82
CA LYS A 6 66.96 34.36 5.79
C LYS A 6 65.60 34.08 5.15
N GLN A 7 64.87 33.09 5.67
CA GLN A 7 63.46 32.92 5.36
C GLN A 7 62.73 34.16 5.90
N GLY A 8 62.09 34.94 5.01
CA GLY A 8 61.19 36.00 5.43
C GLY A 8 59.99 35.36 6.10
N GLY A 9 59.79 35.62 7.39
CA GLY A 9 58.56 35.22 8.09
C GLY A 9 57.39 36.04 7.56
N PHE A 10 56.21 35.43 7.51
CA PHE A 10 54.97 36.08 7.10
C PHE A 10 54.68 37.32 7.96
N SER A 11 54.26 38.40 7.33
CA SER A 11 53.84 39.61 8.03
C SER A 11 52.59 39.33 8.86
N LEU A 12 52.49 39.96 10.02
CA LEU A 12 51.29 39.91 10.87
C LEU A 12 50.04 40.37 10.10
N VAL A 13 50.23 41.28 9.13
CA VAL A 13 49.17 41.75 8.23
C VAL A 13 48.74 40.67 7.24
N GLU A 14 49.67 39.87 6.70
CA GLU A 14 49.33 38.78 5.77
C GLU A 14 48.53 37.68 6.46
N MET A 15 48.89 37.31 7.69
CA MET A 15 48.12 36.34 8.47
C MET A 15 46.75 36.88 8.87
N MET A 16 46.61 38.19 9.14
CA MET A 16 45.30 38.81 9.39
C MET A 16 44.40 38.80 8.15
N VAL A 17 44.94 39.11 6.97
CA VAL A 17 44.17 39.09 5.72
C VAL A 17 43.73 37.65 5.37
N VAL A 18 44.61 36.67 5.54
CA VAL A 18 44.28 35.25 5.31
C VAL A 18 43.18 34.77 6.26
N LEU A 19 43.25 35.10 7.54
CA LEU A 19 42.22 34.72 8.51
C LEU A 19 40.89 35.45 8.26
N ALA A 20 40.91 36.70 7.80
CA ALA A 20 39.71 37.41 7.40
C ALA A 20 39.05 36.76 6.17
N ILE A 21 39.83 36.38 5.16
CA ILE A 21 39.32 35.68 3.97
C ILE A 21 38.77 34.30 4.35
N LEU A 22 39.49 33.53 5.19
CA LEU A 22 39.01 32.24 5.68
C LEU A 22 37.74 32.38 6.52
N GLY A 23 37.64 33.41 7.36
CA GLY A 23 36.43 33.68 8.14
C GLY A 23 35.20 33.93 7.26
N ILE A 24 35.37 34.72 6.18
CA ILE A 24 34.29 34.97 5.21
C ILE A 24 33.92 33.69 4.45
N LEU A 25 34.90 32.87 4.08
CA LEU A 25 34.64 31.58 3.41
C LEU A 25 33.94 30.57 4.32
N PHE A 26 34.26 30.53 5.62
CA PHE A 26 33.65 29.61 6.57
C PHE A 26 32.15 29.89 6.79
N VAL A 27 31.72 31.16 6.79
CA VAL A 27 30.30 31.53 6.93
C VAL A 27 29.47 30.97 5.77
N GLY A 28 29.98 31.04 4.54
CA GLY A 28 29.28 30.48 3.37
C GLY A 28 29.17 28.95 3.37
N VAL A 29 30.14 28.24 3.96
CA VAL A 29 30.13 26.77 4.06
C VAL A 29 29.10 26.28 5.08
N THR A 30 28.96 26.97 6.21
CA THR A 30 28.02 26.55 7.27
C THR A 30 26.56 26.65 6.85
N GLU A 31 26.19 27.64 6.04
CA GLU A 31 24.83 27.78 5.52
C GLU A 31 24.50 26.68 4.50
N GLY A 32 25.46 26.33 3.63
CA GLY A 32 25.30 25.22 2.68
C GLY A 32 25.16 23.84 3.35
N MET A 33 25.88 23.60 4.46
CA MET A 33 25.78 22.32 5.20
C MET A 33 24.42 22.15 5.90
N LYS A 34 23.82 23.23 6.42
CA LYS A 34 22.52 23.18 7.10
C LYS A 34 21.39 22.79 6.13
N SER A 35 21.35 23.40 4.94
CA SER A 35 20.37 23.06 3.89
C SER A 35 20.53 21.61 3.41
N PHE A 36 21.76 21.09 3.34
CA PHE A 36 22.00 19.68 3.02
C PHE A 36 21.46 18.75 4.11
N GLN A 37 21.70 19.04 5.39
CA GLN A 37 21.17 18.24 6.51
C GLN A 37 19.64 18.24 6.54
N GLU A 38 18.99 19.37 6.34
CA GLU A 38 17.53 19.47 6.29
C GLU A 38 16.94 18.62 5.14
N THR A 39 17.57 18.65 3.97
CA THR A 39 17.17 17.81 2.84
C THR A 39 17.27 16.32 3.16
N GLU A 40 18.33 15.90 3.85
CA GLU A 40 18.50 14.49 4.26
C GLU A 40 17.51 14.08 5.37
N LEU A 41 17.20 14.98 6.31
CA LEU A 41 16.18 14.73 7.32
C LEU A 41 14.78 14.60 6.70
N GLY A 42 14.43 15.45 5.73
CA GLY A 42 13.15 15.35 5.01
C GLY A 42 13.02 14.03 4.24
N LYS A 43 14.09 13.54 3.61
CA LYS A 43 14.10 12.20 2.99
C LYS A 43 13.91 11.09 4.02
N SER A 44 14.69 11.12 5.10
CA SER A 44 14.59 10.14 6.18
C SER A 44 13.17 10.11 6.76
N ASN A 45 12.49 11.24 6.82
CA ASN A 45 11.15 11.33 7.33
C ASN A 45 10.10 10.68 6.41
N ASN A 46 10.19 10.88 5.09
CA ASN A 46 9.36 10.13 4.13
C ASN A 46 9.58 8.61 4.27
N GLU A 47 10.84 8.16 4.41
CA GLU A 47 11.13 6.73 4.62
C GLU A 47 10.46 6.17 5.89
N LYS A 48 10.36 6.99 6.96
CA LYS A 48 9.67 6.60 8.19
C LYS A 48 8.15 6.60 8.03
N LEU A 49 7.57 7.61 7.39
CA LEU A 49 6.14 7.66 7.09
C LEU A 49 5.72 6.47 6.20
N ASP A 50 6.53 6.15 5.19
CA ASP A 50 6.33 4.99 4.32
C ASP A 50 6.44 3.68 5.10
N LEU A 51 7.42 3.56 6.01
CA LEU A 51 7.54 2.38 6.86
C LEU A 51 6.28 2.18 7.72
N VAL A 52 5.79 3.24 8.38
CA VAL A 52 4.57 3.18 9.20
C VAL A 52 3.35 2.82 8.35
N LYS A 53 3.17 3.49 7.20
CA LYS A 53 2.11 3.15 6.24
C LYS A 53 2.16 1.69 5.82
N GLN A 54 3.34 1.18 5.47
CA GLN A 54 3.52 -0.22 5.06
C GLN A 54 3.17 -1.19 6.19
N GLN A 55 3.52 -0.90 7.44
CA GLN A 55 3.15 -1.77 8.56
C GLN A 55 1.64 -1.72 8.85
N LEU A 56 1.00 -0.56 8.78
CA LEU A 56 -0.46 -0.46 8.89
C LEU A 56 -1.17 -1.29 7.83
N LEU A 57 -0.71 -1.20 6.59
CA LEU A 57 -1.27 -1.97 5.48
C LEU A 57 -1.03 -3.48 5.63
N LYS A 58 0.15 -3.90 6.10
CA LYS A 58 0.43 -5.31 6.42
C LYS A 58 -0.42 -5.83 7.58
N PHE A 59 -0.66 -4.99 8.59
CA PHE A 59 -1.54 -5.32 9.70
C PHE A 59 -2.96 -5.59 9.20
N VAL A 60 -3.53 -4.68 8.39
CA VAL A 60 -4.85 -4.88 7.75
C VAL A 60 -4.88 -6.16 6.94
N GLN A 61 -3.79 -6.45 6.23
CA GLN A 61 -3.71 -7.63 5.40
C GLN A 61 -3.83 -8.93 6.21
N ALA A 62 -3.23 -8.97 7.40
CA ALA A 62 -3.27 -10.12 8.30
C ALA A 62 -4.55 -10.16 9.15
N GLU A 63 -4.89 -9.05 9.79
CA GLU A 63 -5.93 -8.97 10.82
C GLU A 63 -7.30 -8.55 10.27
N LYS A 64 -7.34 -8.04 9.03
CA LYS A 64 -8.56 -7.58 8.33
C LYS A 64 -9.25 -6.37 8.96
N TYR A 65 -8.54 -5.58 9.75
CA TYR A 65 -8.97 -4.28 10.28
C TYR A 65 -7.78 -3.33 10.53
N LEU A 66 -8.04 -2.04 10.67
CA LEU A 66 -7.06 -1.02 11.08
C LEU A 66 -7.11 -0.74 12.60
N LEU A 67 -5.94 -0.44 13.17
CA LEU A 67 -5.78 -0.07 14.58
C LEU A 67 -6.36 1.31 14.90
N CYS A 68 -6.87 1.48 16.11
CA CYS A 68 -7.19 2.78 16.67
C CYS A 68 -5.93 3.54 17.08
N PRO A 69 -5.97 4.89 17.16
CA PRO A 69 -4.82 5.65 17.67
C PRO A 69 -4.43 5.30 19.10
N ASP A 70 -3.13 5.44 19.38
CA ASP A 70 -2.59 5.49 20.72
C ASP A 70 -2.76 6.91 21.28
N SER A 71 -3.53 7.02 22.36
CA SER A 71 -3.92 8.24 23.04
C SER A 71 -3.30 8.42 24.42
N ASP A 72 -2.60 7.41 24.96
CA ASP A 72 -1.96 7.47 26.27
C ASP A 72 -0.43 7.31 26.20
N GLY A 73 0.12 7.03 25.02
CA GLY A 73 1.54 6.99 24.72
C GLY A 73 2.23 5.71 25.16
N ASP A 74 1.48 4.64 25.45
CA ASP A 74 2.05 3.35 25.84
C ASP A 74 2.52 2.50 24.64
N GLY A 75 2.18 2.92 23.43
CA GLY A 75 2.49 2.31 22.14
C GLY A 75 1.45 1.33 21.62
N TYR A 76 0.32 1.15 22.29
CA TYR A 76 -0.77 0.27 21.89
C TYR A 76 -2.02 1.05 21.47
N GLU A 77 -2.88 0.43 20.66
CA GLU A 77 -4.16 1.03 20.29
C GLU A 77 -5.07 1.22 21.51
N ASN A 78 -5.80 2.35 21.57
CA ASN A 78 -6.79 2.57 22.62
C ASN A 78 -8.22 2.49 22.09
N ARG A 79 -8.96 1.48 22.55
CA ARG A 79 -10.40 1.33 22.33
C ARG A 79 -11.20 1.59 23.60
N THR A 80 -12.48 1.90 23.45
CA THR A 80 -13.37 2.12 24.59
C THR A 80 -13.39 0.86 25.50
N PRO A 81 -13.19 1.01 26.81
CA PRO A 81 -13.08 -0.14 27.73
C PRO A 81 -14.42 -0.85 27.94
N SER A 82 -15.53 -0.15 27.68
CA SER A 82 -16.88 -0.68 27.76
C SER A 82 -17.41 -0.91 26.35
N ALA A 83 -17.49 -2.17 25.95
CA ALA A 83 -18.15 -2.53 24.71
C ALA A 83 -19.65 -2.15 24.75
N VAL A 84 -20.17 -1.64 23.64
CA VAL A 84 -21.59 -1.35 23.47
C VAL A 84 -22.24 -2.56 22.79
N VAL A 85 -23.37 -3.03 23.32
CA VAL A 85 -24.13 -4.12 22.70
C VAL A 85 -24.95 -3.56 21.54
N ILE A 86 -24.61 -3.93 20.31
CA ILE A 86 -25.27 -3.49 19.09
C ILE A 86 -26.06 -4.64 18.48
N GLY A 87 -27.38 -4.65 18.69
CA GLY A 87 -28.28 -5.62 18.05
C GLY A 87 -27.76 -7.06 18.07
N THR A 88 -27.62 -7.66 16.88
CA THR A 88 -27.06 -9.00 16.67
C THR A 88 -25.53 -9.01 16.51
N LEU A 89 -24.89 -7.85 16.37
CA LEU A 89 -23.42 -7.72 16.25
C LEU A 89 -22.71 -8.02 17.57
N GLY A 90 -23.41 -7.89 18.69
CA GLY A 90 -22.84 -8.16 20.02
C GLY A 90 -22.02 -6.99 20.54
N ASN A 91 -20.89 -7.30 21.19
CA ASN A 91 -20.07 -6.33 21.92
C ASN A 91 -19.10 -5.61 20.97
N VAL A 92 -19.37 -4.33 20.67
CA VAL A 92 -18.52 -3.50 19.81
C VAL A 92 -17.70 -2.53 20.65
N GLN A 93 -16.40 -2.42 20.36
CA GLN A 93 -15.50 -1.42 20.95
C GLN A 93 -15.10 -0.38 19.90
N ALA A 94 -15.37 0.89 20.20
CA ALA A 94 -14.99 2.02 19.35
C ALA A 94 -13.56 2.48 19.67
N CYS A 95 -12.96 3.29 18.80
CA CYS A 95 -11.72 3.98 19.15
C CYS A 95 -11.97 4.98 20.29
N THR A 96 -10.99 5.16 21.18
CA THR A 96 -11.09 6.15 22.26
C THR A 96 -11.05 7.58 21.71
N VAL A 97 -10.23 7.78 20.68
CA VAL A 97 -10.09 9.02 19.91
C VAL A 97 -9.92 8.67 18.43
N SER A 98 -10.18 9.63 17.53
CA SER A 98 -9.89 9.50 16.09
C SER A 98 -8.56 10.13 15.68
N TYR A 99 -7.86 10.78 16.61
CA TYR A 99 -6.58 11.45 16.38
C TYR A 99 -5.67 11.23 17.59
N GLY A 100 -4.46 10.74 17.34
CA GLY A 100 -3.48 10.43 18.38
C GLY A 100 -2.14 10.07 17.75
N THR A 101 -1.38 9.20 18.39
CA THR A 101 -0.10 8.71 17.89
C THR A 101 -0.23 7.31 17.30
N VAL A 102 0.78 6.91 16.52
CA VAL A 102 0.85 5.58 15.91
C VAL A 102 0.98 4.50 17.00
N PRO A 103 0.11 3.47 17.03
CA PRO A 103 0.21 2.33 17.95
C PRO A 103 1.37 1.39 17.53
N TYR A 104 2.60 1.86 17.73
CA TYR A 104 3.80 1.26 17.14
C TYR A 104 4.10 -0.15 17.65
N ARG A 105 3.66 -0.52 18.86
CA ARG A 105 3.88 -1.86 19.41
C ARG A 105 2.98 -2.91 18.78
N ASP A 106 1.72 -2.56 18.53
CA ASP A 106 0.79 -3.43 17.79
C ASP A 106 1.27 -3.64 16.35
N LEU A 107 1.91 -2.63 15.76
CA LEU A 107 2.55 -2.73 14.44
C LEU A 107 3.89 -3.48 14.44
N GLY A 108 4.38 -3.96 15.59
CA GLY A 108 5.67 -4.62 15.70
C GLY A 108 6.88 -3.72 15.41
N LEU A 109 6.69 -2.40 15.50
CA LEU A 109 7.73 -1.40 15.30
C LEU A 109 8.41 -1.04 16.62
N LYS A 110 9.62 -0.50 16.53
CA LYS A 110 10.26 0.23 17.64
C LYS A 110 9.77 1.67 17.64
N GLU A 111 9.71 2.28 18.81
CA GLU A 111 9.36 3.70 18.97
C GLU A 111 10.20 4.61 18.06
N SER A 112 11.52 4.37 17.95
CA SER A 112 12.42 5.14 17.07
C SER A 112 12.05 5.11 15.58
N GLN A 113 11.23 4.14 15.16
CA GLN A 113 10.72 3.96 13.80
C GLN A 113 9.34 4.61 13.59
N ALA A 114 8.63 4.97 14.67
CA ALA A 114 7.30 5.60 14.66
C ALA A 114 7.32 7.07 15.14
N VAL A 115 8.51 7.67 15.11
CA VAL A 115 8.75 9.10 15.34
C VAL A 115 9.36 9.71 14.09
N ASP A 116 9.14 11.00 13.85
CA ASP A 116 9.74 11.73 12.72
C ASP A 116 11.29 11.81 12.81
N ALA A 117 11.92 12.51 11.86
CA ALA A 117 13.38 12.68 11.85
C ALA A 117 13.90 13.59 12.99
N TRP A 118 13.02 14.34 13.66
CA TRP A 118 13.29 15.19 14.82
C TRP A 118 12.91 14.56 16.16
N ASN A 119 12.49 13.29 16.14
CA ASN A 119 12.10 12.49 17.29
C ASN A 119 10.78 12.94 17.95
N ASN A 120 9.89 13.59 17.20
CA ASN A 120 8.49 13.80 17.62
C ASN A 120 7.64 12.61 17.19
N ALA A 121 6.59 12.29 17.95
CA ALA A 121 5.64 11.26 17.55
C ALA A 121 4.94 11.62 16.22
N ILE A 122 4.82 10.63 15.33
CA ILE A 122 4.02 10.75 14.11
C ILE A 122 2.55 10.80 14.52
N ALA A 123 1.83 11.83 14.07
CA ALA A 123 0.40 11.93 14.28
C ALA A 123 -0.33 10.92 13.39
N TYR A 124 -1.35 10.29 13.95
CA TYR A 124 -2.16 9.26 13.34
C TYR A 124 -3.64 9.64 13.47
N ALA A 125 -4.20 10.14 12.38
CA ALA A 125 -5.60 10.48 12.24
C ALA A 125 -6.32 9.34 11.50
N VAL A 126 -7.43 8.86 12.06
CA VAL A 126 -8.26 7.80 11.49
C VAL A 126 -9.67 8.33 11.27
N ASN A 127 -10.45 7.69 10.40
CA ASN A 127 -11.84 8.10 10.11
C ASN A 127 -12.58 8.59 11.38
N THR A 128 -13.14 9.79 11.33
CA THR A 128 -13.64 10.48 12.53
C THR A 128 -14.86 9.80 13.17
N GLN A 129 -15.52 8.88 12.46
CA GLN A 129 -16.65 8.12 12.98
C GLN A 129 -16.22 6.84 13.75
N THR A 130 -14.92 6.55 13.81
CA THR A 130 -14.38 5.40 14.56
C THR A 130 -14.63 5.48 16.06
N THR A 131 -14.89 6.66 16.62
CA THR A 131 -15.28 6.83 18.03
C THR A 131 -16.75 6.50 18.31
N ASP A 132 -17.56 6.25 17.27
CA ASP A 132 -18.96 5.87 17.39
C ASP A 132 -19.13 4.34 17.28
N ALA A 133 -19.49 3.71 18.39
CA ALA A 133 -19.69 2.26 18.46
C ALA A 133 -20.85 1.74 17.57
N GLN A 134 -21.78 2.60 17.12
CA GLN A 134 -22.80 2.20 16.15
C GLN A 134 -22.23 2.12 14.72
N LYS A 135 -21.18 2.90 14.42
CA LYS A 135 -20.66 3.08 13.06
C LYS A 135 -19.39 2.29 12.77
N ILE A 136 -18.50 2.13 13.77
CA ILE A 136 -17.22 1.45 13.60
C ILE A 136 -17.36 -0.02 13.14
N CYS A 137 -18.55 -0.62 13.24
CA CYS A 137 -18.82 -1.96 12.71
C CYS A 137 -20.05 -2.01 11.80
N ASP A 138 -20.56 -0.86 11.33
CA ASP A 138 -21.59 -0.83 10.29
C ASP A 138 -20.92 -0.91 8.92
N LYS A 139 -21.17 -1.99 8.17
CA LYS A 139 -20.54 -2.26 6.87
C LYS A 139 -20.81 -1.17 5.82
N THR A 140 -21.82 -0.33 6.03
CA THR A 140 -22.16 0.78 5.14
C THR A 140 -21.43 2.09 5.48
N GLU A 141 -20.63 2.09 6.55
CA GLU A 141 -19.84 3.23 7.02
C GLU A 141 -18.35 2.97 6.80
N ALA A 142 -17.59 4.00 6.39
CA ALA A 142 -16.15 3.89 6.18
C ALA A 142 -15.38 3.52 7.46
N ALA A 143 -15.91 3.87 8.64
CA ALA A 143 -15.34 3.48 9.93
C ALA A 143 -15.29 1.96 10.14
N SER A 144 -16.05 1.17 9.38
CA SER A 144 -16.03 -0.29 9.46
C SER A 144 -14.70 -0.96 9.10
N MET A 145 -13.80 -0.22 8.45
CA MET A 145 -12.41 -0.65 8.24
C MET A 145 -11.62 -0.82 9.55
N PHE A 146 -12.13 -0.30 10.67
CA PHE A 146 -11.54 -0.40 12.01
C PHE A 146 -12.28 -1.38 12.92
N CYS A 147 -13.26 -2.12 12.38
CA CYS A 147 -14.05 -3.09 13.14
C CYS A 147 -13.19 -4.30 13.53
N ASN A 148 -12.99 -4.52 14.82
CA ASN A 148 -12.22 -5.66 15.35
C ASN A 148 -13.10 -6.76 15.97
N LEU A 149 -14.38 -6.85 15.57
CA LEU A 149 -15.33 -7.81 16.14
C LEU A 149 -14.86 -9.27 16.00
N VAL A 150 -14.31 -9.60 14.84
CA VAL A 150 -13.75 -10.93 14.55
C VAL A 150 -12.43 -10.70 13.79
N PRO A 151 -11.30 -10.55 14.51
CA PRO A 151 -9.99 -10.43 13.87
C PRO A 151 -9.73 -11.59 12.91
N GLY A 152 -9.09 -11.29 11.78
CA GLY A 152 -8.82 -12.22 10.69
C GLY A 152 -9.99 -12.40 9.71
N VAL A 153 -11.18 -11.85 9.97
CA VAL A 153 -12.33 -11.88 9.06
C VAL A 153 -12.56 -10.51 8.45
N LEU A 154 -12.64 -10.46 7.12
CA LEU A 154 -12.93 -9.22 6.40
C LEU A 154 -14.34 -8.73 6.71
N TRP A 155 -14.44 -7.62 7.44
CA TRP A 155 -15.72 -7.08 7.88
C TRP A 155 -16.37 -6.15 6.85
N PHE A 156 -15.55 -5.36 6.15
CA PHE A 156 -15.95 -4.44 5.08
C PHE A 156 -15.92 -5.11 3.70
N SER A 157 -16.57 -4.50 2.70
CA SER A 157 -16.64 -5.01 1.32
C SER A 157 -16.32 -3.93 0.28
N LEU A 158 -16.06 -4.33 -0.97
CA LEU A 158 -15.88 -3.35 -2.05
C LEU A 158 -17.18 -2.64 -2.38
N ALA A 159 -18.30 -3.36 -2.35
CA ALA A 159 -19.61 -2.85 -2.77
C ALA A 159 -20.35 -2.02 -1.71
N ASP A 160 -20.23 -2.33 -0.42
CA ASP A 160 -21.06 -1.70 0.63
C ASP A 160 -20.31 -0.63 1.43
N THR A 161 -19.01 -0.84 1.67
CA THR A 161 -18.23 0.01 2.57
C THR A 161 -17.63 1.19 1.82
N PRO A 162 -17.91 2.45 2.16
CA PRO A 162 -17.25 3.57 1.53
C PRO A 162 -15.73 3.59 1.79
N PRO A 163 -14.90 4.12 0.87
CA PRO A 163 -15.28 4.89 -0.31
C PRO A 163 -15.80 4.01 -1.47
N LEU A 164 -16.78 4.53 -2.20
CA LEU A 164 -17.41 4.05 -3.44
C LEU A 164 -17.42 5.21 -4.45
N ALA A 165 -17.57 4.93 -5.74
CA ALA A 165 -17.50 5.94 -6.81
C ALA A 165 -18.33 7.21 -6.56
N ILE A 166 -19.49 7.07 -5.91
CA ILE A 166 -20.40 8.19 -5.58
C ILE A 166 -20.49 8.49 -4.08
N ASN A 167 -19.77 7.75 -3.23
CA ASN A 167 -19.83 7.89 -1.78
C ASN A 167 -18.43 7.76 -1.19
N ARG A 168 -17.80 8.89 -0.87
CA ARG A 168 -16.50 8.96 -0.21
C ARG A 168 -16.45 8.28 1.16
N GLY A 169 -17.58 8.21 1.87
CA GLY A 169 -17.63 7.80 3.26
C GLY A 169 -17.51 9.00 4.21
N ASP A 170 -18.46 9.09 5.12
CA ASP A 170 -18.45 10.10 6.15
C ASP A 170 -17.25 9.91 7.08
N GLY A 171 -16.68 11.03 7.54
CA GLY A 171 -15.54 11.03 8.45
C GLY A 171 -14.18 10.70 7.84
N ASN A 172 -14.11 10.35 6.55
CA ASN A 172 -12.84 10.37 5.81
C ASN A 172 -12.32 11.82 5.69
N TYR A 173 -11.04 11.99 5.38
CA TYR A 173 -10.30 13.25 5.33
C TYR A 173 -10.12 13.78 3.91
N TYR A 174 -10.02 15.10 3.77
CA TYR A 174 -9.70 15.81 2.53
C TYR A 174 -8.24 16.22 2.54
N ILE A 175 -7.50 15.79 1.52
CA ILE A 175 -6.12 16.23 1.34
C ILE A 175 -6.10 17.30 0.26
N CYS A 176 -5.81 18.54 0.60
CA CYS A 176 -5.77 19.63 -0.36
C CYS A 176 -4.48 19.61 -1.18
N LYS A 177 -4.58 20.10 -2.43
CA LYS A 177 -3.41 20.24 -3.31
C LYS A 177 -2.46 21.35 -2.85
N LEU A 178 -1.20 21.25 -3.29
CA LEU A 178 -0.18 22.27 -3.06
C LEU A 178 -0.61 23.64 -3.59
N GLY A 179 -0.40 24.69 -2.79
CA GLY A 179 -0.64 26.08 -3.20
C GLY A 179 -2.10 26.53 -3.12
N VAL A 180 -2.99 25.69 -2.60
CA VAL A 180 -4.35 26.10 -2.22
C VAL A 180 -4.29 27.08 -1.03
N ALA A 181 -5.01 28.20 -1.13
CA ALA A 181 -4.94 29.29 -0.14
C ALA A 181 -5.77 29.05 1.14
N GLN A 182 -6.78 28.17 1.10
CA GLN A 182 -7.58 27.75 2.24
C GLN A 182 -7.90 26.28 2.08
N CYS A 183 -7.59 25.46 3.08
CA CYS A 183 -7.88 24.04 3.11
C CYS A 183 -8.78 23.75 4.31
N ASP A 184 -9.94 24.40 4.40
CA ASP A 184 -10.78 24.34 5.62
C ASP A 184 -12.24 24.01 5.26
N ALA A 185 -13.14 24.00 6.25
CA ALA A 185 -14.57 23.74 6.05
C ALA A 185 -15.31 24.72 5.09
N THR A 186 -14.71 25.86 4.75
CA THR A 186 -15.25 26.83 3.77
C THR A 186 -14.77 26.56 2.34
N PHE A 187 -13.92 25.55 2.17
CA PHE A 187 -13.31 25.18 0.91
C PHE A 187 -14.29 24.57 -0.09
N VAL A 188 -14.09 24.88 -1.38
CA VAL A 188 -14.85 24.27 -2.47
C VAL A 188 -14.17 22.97 -2.88
N LEU A 189 -14.82 21.87 -2.53
CA LEU A 189 -14.40 20.52 -2.91
C LEU A 189 -14.62 20.30 -4.41
N ASP A 190 -13.54 20.37 -5.19
CA ASP A 190 -13.50 19.94 -6.58
C ASP A 190 -12.18 19.26 -6.93
N SER A 191 -12.14 18.59 -8.08
CA SER A 191 -10.97 17.83 -8.56
C SER A 191 -9.74 18.69 -8.85
N ASN A 192 -9.85 20.03 -8.88
CA ASN A 192 -8.69 20.92 -9.00
C ASN A 192 -8.06 21.24 -7.64
N ASN A 193 -8.78 20.98 -6.57
CA ASN A 193 -8.56 21.54 -5.25
C ASN A 193 -8.23 20.45 -4.21
N VAL A 194 -8.90 19.30 -4.32
CA VAL A 194 -8.64 18.10 -3.52
C VAL A 194 -7.71 17.18 -4.30
N LEU A 195 -6.66 16.71 -3.62
CA LEU A 195 -5.72 15.71 -4.13
C LEU A 195 -6.31 14.31 -4.03
N GLN A 196 -6.88 13.96 -2.88
CA GLN A 196 -7.38 12.61 -2.59
C GLN A 196 -8.25 12.62 -1.33
N ASP A 197 -9.11 11.61 -1.22
CA ASP A 197 -9.77 11.26 0.03
C ASP A 197 -8.92 10.26 0.81
N ALA A 198 -8.83 10.42 2.13
CA ALA A 198 -8.02 9.56 2.99
C ALA A 198 -8.85 8.98 4.15
N THR A 199 -8.69 7.69 4.43
CA THR A 199 -9.26 7.03 5.61
C THR A 199 -8.32 7.15 6.81
N VAL A 200 -7.02 7.23 6.53
CA VAL A 200 -5.95 7.50 7.50
C VAL A 200 -5.04 8.60 6.99
N VAL A 201 -4.65 9.50 7.88
CA VAL A 201 -3.63 10.52 7.65
C VAL A 201 -2.51 10.36 8.68
N LEU A 202 -1.28 10.26 8.20
CA LEU A 202 -0.05 10.29 8.99
C LEU A 202 0.61 11.64 8.78
N VAL A 203 0.94 12.33 9.87
CA VAL A 203 1.64 13.61 9.81
C VAL A 203 2.92 13.56 10.61
N ALA A 204 4.02 13.96 9.98
CA ALA A 204 5.26 14.24 10.64
C ALA A 204 5.49 15.77 10.65
N PHE A 205 5.39 16.36 11.83
CA PHE A 205 5.49 17.80 12.07
C PHE A 205 6.92 18.34 12.10
N ASN A 206 7.93 17.47 12.04
CA ASN A 206 9.32 17.85 11.84
C ASN A 206 9.85 18.87 12.88
N GLN A 207 10.35 20.03 12.48
CA GLN A 207 11.00 20.97 13.41
C GLN A 207 10.02 21.54 14.43
N THR A 208 8.73 21.62 14.10
CA THR A 208 7.69 22.22 14.93
C THR A 208 6.88 21.18 15.71
N GLY A 209 7.24 19.89 15.67
CA GLY A 209 6.41 18.83 16.24
C GLY A 209 6.07 18.95 17.71
N GLN A 210 7.01 19.36 18.57
CA GLN A 210 6.67 19.63 19.97
C GLN A 210 5.60 20.72 20.11
N GLN A 211 5.69 21.79 19.32
CA GLN A 211 4.72 22.89 19.33
C GLN A 211 3.38 22.45 18.74
N ALA A 212 3.37 21.64 17.68
CA ALA A 212 2.15 21.08 17.10
C ALA A 212 1.35 20.23 18.11
N TRP A 213 2.05 19.44 18.94
CA TRP A 213 1.43 18.64 19.98
C TRP A 213 0.98 19.46 21.21
N ASP A 214 1.72 20.51 21.57
CA ASP A 214 1.45 21.33 22.77
C ASP A 214 0.41 22.44 22.52
N ASP A 215 0.56 23.19 21.43
CA ASP A 215 -0.30 24.31 21.03
C ASP A 215 -0.24 24.57 19.52
N CYS A 216 -1.17 23.94 18.81
CA CYS A 216 -1.36 24.05 17.36
C CYS A 216 -1.67 25.50 16.89
N SER A 217 -2.14 26.39 17.77
CA SER A 217 -2.64 27.72 17.37
C SER A 217 -1.56 28.77 17.06
N GLU A 218 -0.31 28.50 17.44
CA GLU A 218 0.82 29.41 17.23
C GLU A 218 1.68 29.08 15.99
N LEU A 219 1.23 28.12 15.18
CA LEU A 219 1.93 27.67 13.97
C LEU A 219 1.54 28.46 12.72
N SER A 220 2.22 28.20 11.60
CA SER A 220 1.80 28.73 10.29
C SER A 220 0.38 28.23 9.95
N THR A 221 -0.31 28.88 9.02
CA THR A 221 -1.68 28.48 8.64
C THR A 221 -1.77 27.03 8.20
N SER A 222 -0.81 26.53 7.42
CA SER A 222 -0.79 25.15 6.93
C SER A 222 -0.37 24.15 8.00
N GLN A 223 0.58 24.51 8.87
CA GLN A 223 0.96 23.66 9.98
C GLN A 223 -0.17 23.54 10.99
N GLN A 224 -0.88 24.64 11.24
CA GLN A 224 -2.08 24.67 12.06
C GLN A 224 -3.17 23.76 11.48
N GLU A 225 -3.41 23.82 10.17
CA GLU A 225 -4.34 22.91 9.47
C GLU A 225 -3.98 21.43 9.71
N ASN A 226 -2.69 21.09 9.71
CA ASN A 226 -2.27 19.70 9.85
C ASN A 226 -2.29 19.18 11.30
N CYS A 227 -2.45 20.04 12.32
CA CYS A 227 -2.48 19.64 13.73
C CYS A 227 -3.79 19.90 14.46
N ASP A 228 -4.76 20.61 13.86
CA ASP A 228 -6.01 20.97 14.54
C ASP A 228 -7.03 19.82 14.64
N ALA A 229 -6.69 18.68 14.02
CA ALA A 229 -7.44 17.42 14.03
C ALA A 229 -8.83 17.50 13.41
N ASP A 230 -9.04 18.41 12.46
CA ASP A 230 -10.27 18.50 11.69
C ASP A 230 -10.27 17.57 10.45
N LEU A 231 -11.21 17.74 9.51
CA LEU A 231 -11.34 16.88 8.32
C LEU A 231 -10.38 17.23 7.18
N TYR A 232 -9.60 18.29 7.27
CA TYR A 232 -8.82 18.86 6.20
C TYR A 232 -7.33 18.84 6.54
N TYR A 233 -6.52 18.54 5.52
CA TYR A 233 -5.07 18.47 5.66
C TYR A 233 -4.43 19.08 4.42
N GLN A 234 -3.43 19.93 4.63
CA GLN A 234 -2.78 20.64 3.56
C GLN A 234 -1.43 20.02 3.23
N LYS A 235 -1.36 19.30 2.10
CA LYS A 235 -0.09 18.77 1.61
C LYS A 235 0.76 19.91 1.02
N GLN A 236 1.98 20.05 1.53
CA GLN A 236 2.96 21.02 1.05
C GLN A 236 4.25 20.36 0.54
N SER A 237 5.03 21.09 -0.28
CA SER A 237 6.36 20.65 -0.72
C SER A 237 7.38 21.05 0.35
N TYR A 238 8.16 20.08 0.82
CA TYR A 238 9.28 20.36 1.72
C TYR A 238 10.25 21.34 1.05
N SER A 239 10.43 22.53 1.62
CA SER A 239 11.40 23.52 1.12
C SER A 239 12.49 23.78 2.15
N SER A 240 13.75 23.56 1.77
CA SER A 240 14.89 23.92 2.62
C SER A 240 15.18 25.41 2.47
N GLY A 241 15.29 26.12 3.60
CA GLY A 241 15.66 27.54 3.64
C GLY A 241 14.55 28.50 4.03
N GLY A 242 14.18 28.51 5.31
CA GLY A 242 13.35 29.55 5.91
C GLY A 242 11.89 29.14 6.06
N VAL A 243 11.62 28.54 7.23
CA VAL A 243 10.33 28.14 7.81
C VAL A 243 9.13 28.90 7.22
N ILE A 244 8.26 28.17 6.53
CA ILE A 244 6.82 28.42 6.64
C ILE A 244 6.10 27.08 6.84
N ASP A 245 6.46 26.02 6.09
CA ASP A 245 5.81 24.71 6.18
C ASP A 245 6.79 23.56 5.96
N ASP A 246 7.08 22.79 7.01
CA ASP A 246 7.96 21.62 6.96
C ASP A 246 7.24 20.29 7.14
N ASP A 247 5.94 20.29 7.45
CA ASP A 247 5.16 19.06 7.64
C ASP A 247 5.18 18.15 6.42
N GLN A 248 5.29 16.86 6.67
CA GLN A 248 5.16 15.82 5.65
C GLN A 248 3.97 14.93 5.99
N ILE A 249 3.12 14.72 5.00
CA ILE A 249 1.87 13.98 5.13
C ILE A 249 1.93 12.73 4.28
N GLN A 250 1.57 11.61 4.87
CA GLN A 250 1.36 10.35 4.17
C GLN A 250 -0.05 9.85 4.46
N THR A 251 -0.73 9.30 3.46
CA THR A 251 -2.12 8.87 3.63
C THR A 251 -2.34 7.44 3.21
N ILE A 252 -3.43 6.87 3.72
CA ILE A 252 -3.98 5.61 3.27
C ILE A 252 -5.45 5.87 2.91
N ASN A 253 -5.79 5.67 1.65
CA ASN A 253 -7.18 5.77 1.20
C ASN A 253 -7.92 4.43 1.40
N GLY A 254 -9.24 4.49 1.45
CA GLY A 254 -10.06 3.29 1.65
C GLY A 254 -9.96 2.26 0.51
N TYR A 255 -9.62 2.67 -0.71
CA TYR A 255 -9.42 1.77 -1.84
C TYR A 255 -8.13 0.95 -1.72
N GLU A 256 -7.06 1.57 -1.22
CA GLU A 256 -5.81 0.88 -0.88
C GLU A 256 -6.06 -0.17 0.20
N ILE A 257 -6.82 0.19 1.25
CA ILE A 257 -7.20 -0.72 2.33
C ILE A 257 -8.00 -1.90 1.78
N LYS A 258 -9.02 -1.63 0.97
CA LYS A 258 -9.85 -2.62 0.30
C LYS A 258 -9.05 -3.60 -0.55
N ALA A 259 -8.26 -3.08 -1.50
CA ALA A 259 -7.45 -3.90 -2.39
C ALA A 259 -6.46 -4.77 -1.59
N LEU A 260 -5.81 -4.21 -0.57
CA LEU A 260 -4.82 -4.93 0.24
C LEU A 260 -5.45 -5.91 1.23
N ALA A 261 -6.55 -5.55 1.87
CA ALA A 261 -7.24 -6.43 2.81
C ALA A 261 -7.84 -7.64 2.10
N MET A 262 -8.26 -7.45 0.85
CA MET A 262 -8.64 -8.55 -0.02
C MET A 262 -7.39 -9.33 -0.38
N GLY A 263 -6.30 -8.72 -0.86
CA GLY A 263 -5.01 -9.37 -1.12
C GLY A 263 -4.49 -10.23 0.05
N THR A 264 -4.27 -11.53 -0.13
CA THR A 264 -3.47 -12.33 0.82
C THR A 264 -1.99 -11.97 0.71
N VAL A 265 -1.26 -11.99 1.82
CA VAL A 265 0.21 -11.82 1.80
C VAL A 265 0.79 -13.00 1.03
N MET A 266 1.30 -12.74 -0.18
CA MET A 266 2.14 -13.69 -0.90
C MET A 266 3.53 -13.08 -1.02
N THR A 267 4.29 -13.09 0.08
CA THR A 267 5.74 -12.85 0.01
C THR A 267 6.41 -14.17 -0.32
N TRP A 268 6.76 -14.37 -1.59
CA TRP A 268 7.75 -15.38 -1.95
C TRP A 268 8.90 -14.68 -2.65
N ASN A 269 9.89 -14.30 -1.86
CA ASN A 269 11.17 -13.81 -2.35
C ASN A 269 12.16 -14.96 -2.21
N ALA A 270 12.19 -15.82 -3.22
CA ALA A 270 13.10 -16.94 -3.40
C ALA A 270 12.73 -18.28 -2.72
N PHE A 271 12.72 -19.32 -3.54
CA PHE A 271 12.77 -20.71 -3.15
C PHE A 271 14.05 -20.96 -2.32
N ASP A 272 13.89 -21.34 -1.06
CA ASP A 272 14.93 -22.07 -0.33
C ASP A 272 14.31 -23.34 0.23
N SER A 273 14.57 -24.46 -0.45
CA SER A 273 14.19 -25.82 -0.04
C SER A 273 14.57 -26.18 1.41
N ALA A 274 15.44 -25.41 2.07
CA ALA A 274 15.81 -25.62 3.46
C ALA A 274 14.98 -24.83 4.49
N SER A 275 14.15 -23.86 4.08
CA SER A 275 13.43 -22.97 5.01
C SER A 275 12.02 -22.54 4.61
N SER A 276 11.50 -22.93 3.45
CA SER A 276 10.25 -22.36 2.90
C SER A 276 8.93 -23.07 3.30
N ALA A 277 8.90 -23.88 4.35
CA ALA A 277 7.70 -24.64 4.73
C ALA A 277 7.57 -24.87 6.26
N ALA A 278 7.80 -23.85 7.08
CA ALA A 278 7.76 -24.02 8.54
C ALA A 278 6.37 -24.47 9.07
N ASP A 279 5.28 -24.20 8.34
CA ASP A 279 3.90 -24.48 8.79
C ASP A 279 2.99 -25.23 7.78
N LEU A 280 3.47 -25.54 6.56
CA LEU A 280 2.71 -26.32 5.57
C LEU A 280 3.42 -27.65 5.30
N THR A 281 2.75 -28.78 5.55
CA THR A 281 3.28 -30.12 5.22
C THR A 281 2.82 -30.50 3.82
N PRO A 282 3.73 -30.71 2.84
CA PRO A 282 3.34 -31.08 1.48
C PRO A 282 2.57 -32.40 1.44
N THR A 283 1.42 -32.42 0.76
CA THR A 283 0.71 -33.66 0.39
C THR A 283 1.29 -34.28 -0.89
N TYR A 284 1.89 -33.45 -1.74
CA TYR A 284 2.63 -33.86 -2.92
C TYR A 284 3.87 -33.00 -3.13
N GLU A 285 5.01 -33.62 -3.39
CA GLU A 285 6.26 -32.93 -3.70
C GLU A 285 6.97 -33.63 -4.86
N ALA A 286 7.37 -32.85 -5.86
CA ALA A 286 8.15 -33.37 -6.98
C ALA A 286 9.13 -32.32 -7.50
N PHE A 287 10.15 -32.78 -8.24
CA PHE A 287 11.04 -31.87 -8.94
C PHE A 287 10.33 -31.24 -10.15
N ASP A 288 9.80 -32.09 -11.04
CA ASP A 288 8.90 -31.74 -12.14
C ASP A 288 7.62 -32.58 -12.04
N ILE A 289 6.54 -32.15 -12.71
CA ILE A 289 5.47 -33.06 -13.14
C ILE A 289 5.61 -33.26 -14.65
N ALA A 290 6.23 -34.37 -15.04
CA ALA A 290 6.49 -34.68 -16.44
C ALA A 290 5.27 -35.29 -17.13
N ALA A 291 5.26 -35.25 -18.45
CA ALA A 291 4.23 -35.91 -19.25
C ALA A 291 4.18 -37.43 -18.98
N GLY A 292 3.04 -37.89 -18.46
CA GLY A 292 2.79 -39.30 -18.16
C GLY A 292 3.00 -39.69 -16.69
N ASP A 293 3.38 -38.75 -15.82
CA ASP A 293 3.41 -38.99 -14.38
C ASP A 293 2.01 -39.24 -13.82
N ASP A 294 1.88 -40.08 -12.81
CA ASP A 294 0.60 -40.33 -12.15
C ASP A 294 0.32 -39.25 -11.10
N VAL A 295 -0.53 -38.30 -11.47
CA VAL A 295 -1.02 -37.23 -10.59
C VAL A 295 -2.46 -37.45 -10.13
N SER A 296 -2.99 -38.67 -10.26
CA SER A 296 -4.39 -38.94 -9.95
C SER A 296 -4.75 -38.76 -8.47
N SER A 297 -3.78 -38.89 -7.57
CA SER A 297 -3.96 -38.64 -6.14
C SER A 297 -4.20 -37.16 -5.81
N LEU A 298 -3.78 -36.25 -6.69
CA LEU A 298 -3.99 -34.82 -6.49
C LEU A 298 -5.45 -34.43 -6.65
N TYR A 299 -6.26 -35.18 -7.40
CA TYR A 299 -7.68 -34.86 -7.55
C TYR A 299 -8.47 -35.42 -6.35
N SER A 300 -8.56 -34.61 -5.31
CA SER A 300 -9.09 -35.01 -4.00
C SER A 300 -10.28 -34.13 -3.57
N SER A 301 -10.80 -34.37 -2.36
CA SER A 301 -11.79 -33.51 -1.72
C SER A 301 -11.26 -32.85 -0.44
N ASP A 302 -9.99 -33.13 -0.13
CA ASP A 302 -9.28 -32.65 1.03
C ASP A 302 -8.36 -31.52 0.55
N SER A 303 -8.01 -30.58 1.44
CA SER A 303 -7.02 -29.55 1.12
C SER A 303 -5.65 -30.18 0.85
N ASP A 304 -5.09 -29.88 -0.32
CA ASP A 304 -3.78 -30.36 -0.75
C ASP A 304 -2.70 -29.28 -0.69
N VAL A 305 -1.46 -29.69 -0.43
CA VAL A 305 -0.26 -28.84 -0.48
C VAL A 305 0.70 -29.44 -1.51
N VAL A 306 0.73 -28.87 -2.70
CA VAL A 306 1.48 -29.36 -3.86
C VAL A 306 2.70 -28.47 -4.11
N MET A 307 3.90 -29.04 -4.00
CA MET A 307 5.15 -28.31 -4.21
C MET A 307 5.95 -28.90 -5.37
N ILE A 308 6.06 -28.14 -6.46
CA ILE A 308 6.82 -28.51 -7.66
C ILE A 308 8.02 -27.58 -7.78
N ASN A 309 9.23 -28.13 -7.73
CA ASN A 309 10.46 -27.31 -7.65
C ASN A 309 10.85 -26.67 -8.99
N HIS A 310 10.31 -27.15 -10.09
CA HIS A 310 10.67 -26.70 -11.44
C HIS A 310 9.41 -26.66 -12.33
N ASP A 311 9.26 -27.55 -13.32
CA ASP A 311 8.23 -27.42 -14.36
C ASP A 311 7.02 -28.34 -14.16
N VAL A 312 5.88 -27.94 -14.74
CA VAL A 312 4.70 -28.80 -14.91
C VAL A 312 4.39 -28.93 -16.41
N ASP A 313 4.49 -30.15 -16.93
CA ASP A 313 4.38 -30.50 -18.36
C ASP A 313 3.10 -31.24 -18.74
N GLN A 314 2.24 -31.56 -17.76
CA GLN A 314 0.96 -32.21 -18.01
C GLN A 314 -0.16 -31.61 -17.17
N ALA A 315 -1.40 -31.91 -17.57
CA ALA A 315 -2.56 -31.38 -16.90
C ALA A 315 -2.64 -31.84 -15.43
N VAL A 316 -2.94 -30.90 -14.53
CA VAL A 316 -3.09 -31.13 -13.09
C VAL A 316 -4.47 -30.65 -12.65
N ARG A 317 -5.10 -31.39 -11.75
CA ARG A 317 -6.39 -31.05 -11.15
C ARG A 317 -6.36 -31.36 -9.65
N LEU A 318 -6.70 -30.41 -8.79
CA LEU A 318 -6.60 -30.56 -7.33
C LEU A 318 -7.94 -30.97 -6.66
N GLY A 319 -9.07 -30.48 -7.18
CA GLY A 319 -10.38 -31.04 -6.80
C GLY A 319 -11.14 -30.11 -5.86
N ASN A 320 -11.73 -30.62 -4.78
CA ASN A 320 -12.32 -29.72 -3.78
C ASN A 320 -11.37 -29.60 -2.57
N GLY A 321 -11.51 -28.51 -1.82
CA GLY A 321 -10.68 -28.25 -0.65
C GLY A 321 -9.98 -26.91 -0.83
N ASP A 322 -9.45 -26.32 0.23
CA ASP A 322 -8.64 -25.12 0.11
C ASP A 322 -7.21 -25.57 -0.24
N ASP A 323 -6.86 -25.53 -1.52
CA ASP A 323 -5.62 -26.10 -2.04
C ASP A 323 -4.49 -25.08 -2.12
N TYR A 324 -3.25 -25.54 -1.95
CA TYR A 324 -2.04 -24.73 -2.06
C TYR A 324 -1.07 -25.36 -3.06
N MET A 325 -0.79 -24.70 -4.18
CA MET A 325 0.13 -25.19 -5.20
C MET A 325 1.23 -24.19 -5.55
N VAL A 326 2.46 -24.68 -5.61
CA VAL A 326 3.65 -23.91 -6.02
C VAL A 326 4.34 -24.59 -7.19
N ILE A 327 4.69 -23.80 -8.21
CA ILE A 327 5.48 -24.19 -9.38
C ILE A 327 6.73 -23.31 -9.42
N GLY A 328 7.89 -23.94 -9.26
CA GLY A 328 9.18 -23.28 -9.12
C GLY A 328 9.76 -22.68 -10.41
N ASN A 329 9.23 -23.09 -11.57
CA ASN A 329 9.52 -22.50 -12.88
C ASN A 329 8.22 -22.33 -13.70
N ASP A 330 8.06 -23.00 -14.84
CA ASP A 330 7.00 -22.70 -15.80
C ASP A 330 5.83 -23.70 -15.73
N LEU A 331 4.61 -23.20 -16.03
CA LEU A 331 3.49 -24.06 -16.42
C LEU A 331 3.54 -24.23 -17.94
N ASN A 332 4.11 -25.35 -18.40
CA ASN A 332 4.44 -25.55 -19.80
C ASN A 332 3.20 -25.79 -20.68
N ALA A 333 3.38 -25.70 -21.99
CA ALA A 333 2.30 -25.88 -22.95
C ALA A 333 1.65 -27.28 -22.83
N ASN A 334 0.32 -27.33 -22.88
CA ASN A 334 -0.54 -28.51 -22.67
C ASN A 334 -0.69 -28.99 -21.21
N ALA A 335 -0.06 -28.30 -20.25
CA ALA A 335 -0.25 -28.51 -18.82
C ALA A 335 -1.43 -27.67 -18.27
N ASN A 336 -2.65 -27.94 -18.72
CA ASN A 336 -3.81 -27.23 -18.18
C ASN A 336 -3.96 -27.49 -16.68
N LEU A 337 -4.11 -26.44 -15.89
CA LEU A 337 -4.24 -26.50 -14.44
C LEU A 337 -5.66 -26.09 -14.02
N ALA A 338 -6.27 -26.87 -13.12
CA ALA A 338 -7.58 -26.56 -12.54
C ALA A 338 -7.63 -26.86 -11.05
N LEU A 339 -7.81 -25.85 -10.19
CA LEU A 339 -7.88 -26.03 -8.74
C LEU A 339 -9.28 -26.53 -8.32
N ASN A 340 -10.32 -26.01 -8.96
CA ASN A 340 -11.75 -26.38 -8.93
C ASN A 340 -12.60 -25.74 -7.83
N LYS A 341 -12.66 -26.21 -6.58
CA LYS A 341 -13.55 -25.59 -5.57
C LYS A 341 -12.85 -25.48 -4.23
N GLY A 342 -12.95 -24.31 -3.63
CA GLY A 342 -12.31 -23.99 -2.37
C GLY A 342 -11.67 -22.62 -2.48
N ASN A 343 -11.05 -22.16 -1.40
CA ASN A 343 -10.27 -20.94 -1.45
C ASN A 343 -8.82 -21.32 -1.71
N ASP A 344 -8.46 -21.37 -2.99
CA ASP A 344 -7.20 -21.95 -3.44
C ASP A 344 -6.09 -20.92 -3.52
N SER A 345 -4.83 -21.39 -3.47
CA SER A 345 -3.63 -20.56 -3.55
C SER A 345 -2.64 -21.15 -4.55
N LEU A 346 -2.40 -20.43 -5.64
CA LEU A 346 -1.50 -20.83 -6.72
C LEU A 346 -0.34 -19.86 -6.86
N TYR A 347 0.88 -20.38 -6.84
CA TYR A 347 2.09 -19.63 -7.12
C TYR A 347 2.85 -20.25 -8.30
N ILE A 348 3.14 -19.46 -9.32
CA ILE A 348 3.95 -19.87 -10.46
C ILE A 348 5.10 -18.86 -10.57
N VAL A 349 6.33 -19.30 -10.38
CA VAL A 349 7.52 -18.43 -10.44
C VAL A 349 7.77 -17.92 -11.85
N GLY A 350 7.65 -18.80 -12.83
CA GLY A 350 7.87 -18.53 -14.23
C GLY A 350 6.62 -18.03 -14.93
N SER A 351 6.50 -18.38 -16.22
CA SER A 351 5.39 -18.00 -17.08
C SER A 351 4.34 -19.12 -17.17
N SER A 352 3.13 -18.73 -17.56
CA SER A 352 2.05 -19.68 -17.82
C SER A 352 1.77 -19.80 -19.32
N TYR A 353 2.12 -20.96 -19.88
CA TYR A 353 1.90 -21.30 -21.29
C TYR A 353 0.63 -22.13 -21.52
N SER A 354 -0.12 -22.44 -20.47
CA SER A 354 -1.34 -23.26 -20.49
C SER A 354 -2.51 -22.60 -19.78
N ASN A 355 -3.71 -23.18 -19.96
CA ASN A 355 -4.89 -22.65 -19.31
C ASN A 355 -4.80 -22.88 -17.80
N VAL A 356 -5.10 -21.84 -17.03
CA VAL A 356 -5.25 -21.89 -15.59
C VAL A 356 -6.71 -21.58 -15.25
N ASN A 357 -7.32 -22.45 -14.48
CA ASN A 357 -8.64 -22.24 -13.92
C ASN A 357 -8.51 -22.31 -12.39
N LEU A 358 -8.79 -21.21 -11.70
CA LEU A 358 -8.72 -21.19 -10.24
C LEU A 358 -9.90 -22.00 -9.71
N GLY A 359 -11.13 -21.54 -9.80
CA GLY A 359 -12.21 -22.43 -9.40
C GLY A 359 -13.50 -21.73 -9.06
N LEU A 360 -14.14 -22.16 -7.98
CA LEU A 360 -15.16 -21.41 -7.28
C LEU A 360 -14.66 -21.26 -5.86
N GLY A 361 -14.80 -20.08 -5.29
CA GLY A 361 -14.24 -19.73 -3.98
C GLY A 361 -13.31 -18.53 -4.11
N ASP A 362 -12.83 -18.01 -2.99
CA ASP A 362 -12.04 -16.79 -2.95
C ASP A 362 -10.55 -17.12 -3.19
N ASP A 363 -10.16 -17.22 -4.45
CA ASP A 363 -8.85 -17.76 -4.84
C ASP A 363 -7.73 -16.70 -4.77
N THR A 364 -6.49 -17.19 -4.72
CA THR A 364 -5.27 -16.38 -4.82
C THR A 364 -4.34 -16.97 -5.87
N MET A 365 -3.89 -16.14 -6.82
CA MET A 365 -2.87 -16.51 -7.79
C MET A 365 -1.79 -15.45 -7.88
N VAL A 366 -0.52 -15.88 -7.91
CA VAL A 366 0.60 -15.02 -8.33
C VAL A 366 1.37 -15.72 -9.43
N LEU A 367 1.59 -14.99 -10.53
CA LEU A 367 2.39 -15.39 -11.67
C LEU A 367 3.62 -14.47 -11.76
N GLY A 368 4.82 -15.03 -11.62
CA GLY A 368 6.07 -14.28 -11.63
C GLY A 368 6.49 -13.80 -13.03
N GLY A 369 6.11 -14.54 -14.07
CA GLY A 369 6.38 -14.27 -15.48
C GLY A 369 5.15 -13.85 -16.27
N ASP A 370 5.14 -14.18 -17.56
CA ASP A 370 4.12 -13.76 -18.51
C ASP A 370 2.92 -14.72 -18.53
N LEU A 371 1.72 -14.16 -18.66
CA LEU A 371 0.52 -14.93 -18.99
C LEU A 371 0.40 -15.02 -20.51
N THR A 372 0.53 -16.23 -21.07
CA THR A 372 0.48 -16.43 -22.53
C THR A 372 -0.76 -17.20 -22.99
N ASN A 373 -1.60 -17.64 -22.07
CA ASN A 373 -2.81 -18.44 -22.33
C ASN A 373 -3.93 -18.04 -21.37
N ASN A 374 -5.03 -18.79 -21.31
CA ASN A 374 -6.22 -18.33 -20.60
C ASN A 374 -6.09 -18.49 -19.08
N LEU A 375 -6.50 -17.47 -18.34
CA LEU A 375 -6.74 -17.50 -16.90
C LEU A 375 -8.23 -17.22 -16.64
N SER A 376 -8.88 -18.05 -15.82
CA SER A 376 -10.25 -17.85 -15.36
C SER A 376 -10.35 -18.11 -13.86
N ALA A 377 -10.99 -17.20 -13.11
CA ALA A 377 -11.20 -17.36 -11.67
C ALA A 377 -12.66 -17.72 -11.29
N GLN A 378 -13.61 -17.48 -12.20
CA GLN A 378 -15.03 -17.84 -12.14
C GLN A 378 -15.86 -17.10 -11.09
N ALA A 379 -15.99 -17.58 -9.86
CA ALA A 379 -16.90 -16.94 -8.90
C ALA A 379 -16.37 -17.08 -7.48
N GLY A 380 -16.31 -15.94 -6.81
CA GLY A 380 -15.60 -15.75 -5.55
C GLY A 380 -14.86 -14.43 -5.62
N ASN A 381 -14.35 -13.94 -4.50
CA ASN A 381 -13.58 -12.70 -4.48
C ASN A 381 -12.11 -13.03 -4.75
N ASP A 382 -11.74 -13.06 -6.03
CA ASP A 382 -10.49 -13.60 -6.51
C ASP A 382 -9.37 -12.57 -6.54
N ARG A 383 -8.14 -13.05 -6.33
CA ARG A 383 -6.95 -12.20 -6.20
C ARG A 383 -5.86 -12.70 -7.10
N VAL A 384 -5.53 -11.92 -8.12
CA VAL A 384 -4.57 -12.33 -9.15
C VAL A 384 -3.47 -11.29 -9.26
N TRP A 385 -2.21 -11.71 -9.16
CA TRP A 385 -1.07 -10.84 -9.48
C TRP A 385 -0.27 -11.42 -10.64
N ILE A 386 -0.28 -10.71 -11.77
CA ILE A 386 0.60 -10.99 -12.90
C ILE A 386 1.79 -10.04 -12.85
N GLN A 387 2.94 -10.57 -12.48
CA GLN A 387 4.17 -9.80 -12.34
C GLN A 387 4.88 -9.56 -13.67
N GLY A 388 4.68 -10.42 -14.68
CA GLY A 388 5.09 -10.18 -16.06
C GLY A 388 4.01 -9.46 -16.87
N SER A 389 3.93 -9.73 -18.17
CA SER A 389 2.96 -9.14 -19.10
C SER A 389 1.83 -10.11 -19.42
N VAL A 390 0.67 -9.56 -19.83
CA VAL A 390 -0.44 -10.36 -20.37
C VAL A 390 -0.40 -10.29 -21.89
N LEU A 391 0.06 -11.38 -22.52
CA LEU A 391 0.44 -11.39 -23.93
C LEU A 391 -0.75 -11.53 -24.89
N SER A 392 -0.57 -11.11 -26.14
CA SER A 392 -1.60 -11.24 -27.18
C SER A 392 -1.96 -12.71 -27.41
N GLY A 393 -3.26 -13.01 -27.48
CA GLY A 393 -3.77 -14.37 -27.65
C GLY A 393 -4.08 -15.12 -26.34
N SER A 394 -3.74 -14.53 -25.19
CA SER A 394 -4.28 -14.93 -23.89
C SER A 394 -5.65 -14.29 -23.62
N SER A 395 -6.34 -14.78 -22.60
CA SER A 395 -7.51 -14.13 -21.98
C SER A 395 -7.38 -14.18 -20.47
N LEU A 396 -7.79 -13.13 -19.78
CA LEU A 396 -7.88 -13.12 -18.32
C LEU A 396 -9.29 -12.67 -17.94
N ASP A 397 -9.98 -13.51 -17.16
CA ASP A 397 -11.37 -13.30 -16.72
C ASP A 397 -11.48 -13.63 -15.24
N LEU A 398 -11.74 -12.63 -14.39
CA LEU A 398 -11.85 -12.82 -12.95
C LEU A 398 -13.22 -13.41 -12.60
N GLY A 399 -14.28 -12.93 -13.25
CA GLY A 399 -15.53 -13.66 -13.39
C GLY A 399 -16.69 -13.01 -12.65
N LYS A 400 -16.96 -13.41 -11.41
CA LYS A 400 -18.09 -12.90 -10.63
C LYS A 400 -17.63 -12.62 -9.22
N ASN A 401 -18.35 -11.70 -8.57
CA ASN A 401 -18.03 -11.16 -7.26
C ASN A 401 -16.90 -10.15 -7.35
N ASP A 402 -16.34 -9.75 -6.21
CA ASP A 402 -15.51 -8.56 -6.10
C ASP A 402 -14.03 -8.96 -6.24
N ASP A 403 -13.41 -8.70 -7.40
CA ASP A 403 -12.08 -9.21 -7.72
C ASP A 403 -10.97 -8.14 -7.67
N VAL A 404 -9.71 -8.58 -7.47
CA VAL A 404 -8.55 -7.70 -7.52
C VAL A 404 -7.44 -8.28 -8.39
N LEU A 405 -7.02 -7.51 -9.40
CA LEU A 405 -5.94 -7.84 -10.32
C LEU A 405 -4.76 -6.88 -10.16
N TRP A 406 -3.60 -7.38 -9.74
CA TRP A 406 -2.34 -6.65 -9.76
C TRP A 406 -1.55 -6.93 -11.05
N LEU A 407 -0.98 -5.88 -11.63
CA LEU A 407 -0.17 -5.94 -12.84
C LEU A 407 1.21 -5.31 -12.64
N GLY A 408 2.24 -6.07 -13.03
CA GLY A 408 3.63 -5.64 -13.05
C GLY A 408 4.30 -5.60 -11.67
N LYS A 409 5.47 -4.93 -11.63
CA LYS A 409 6.29 -4.69 -10.45
C LYS A 409 6.71 -3.23 -10.36
N SER A 410 6.87 -2.74 -9.14
CA SER A 410 7.33 -1.37 -8.86
C SER A 410 8.78 -1.11 -9.28
N ASP A 411 9.63 -2.15 -9.28
CA ASP A 411 11.02 -2.08 -9.68
C ASP A 411 11.26 -2.33 -11.18
N ASN A 412 10.21 -2.65 -11.95
CA ASN A 412 10.31 -2.93 -13.38
C ASN A 412 9.19 -2.26 -14.18
N ALA A 413 9.49 -1.11 -14.78
CA ALA A 413 8.51 -0.36 -15.59
C ALA A 413 8.06 -1.09 -16.87
N ASP A 414 8.84 -2.05 -17.37
CA ASP A 414 8.54 -2.82 -18.58
C ASP A 414 7.67 -4.07 -18.29
N SER A 415 7.44 -4.38 -17.02
CA SER A 415 6.51 -5.44 -16.61
C SER A 415 5.05 -4.99 -16.73
N GLY A 416 4.08 -5.89 -16.57
CA GLY A 416 2.65 -5.55 -16.46
C GLY A 416 2.02 -4.99 -17.74
N GLN A 417 2.62 -5.21 -18.91
CA GLN A 417 2.06 -4.72 -20.18
C GLN A 417 0.82 -5.51 -20.58
N ILE A 418 -0.17 -4.84 -21.17
CA ILE A 418 -1.46 -5.44 -21.54
C ILE A 418 -1.62 -5.50 -23.06
N PHE A 419 -1.53 -6.70 -23.63
CA PHE A 419 -1.67 -6.93 -25.07
C PHE A 419 -2.97 -7.64 -25.49
N THR A 420 -3.89 -7.87 -24.55
CA THR A 420 -5.19 -8.52 -24.77
C THR A 420 -6.23 -7.95 -23.82
N THR A 421 -7.50 -8.26 -24.04
CA THR A 421 -8.59 -7.88 -23.14
C THR A 421 -8.46 -8.57 -21.79
N LEU A 422 -8.55 -7.79 -20.72
CA LEU A 422 -8.68 -8.22 -19.34
C LEU A 422 -10.11 -7.95 -18.90
N GLN A 423 -10.75 -8.95 -18.32
CA GLN A 423 -12.14 -8.91 -17.90
C GLN A 423 -12.19 -8.99 -16.37
N GLY A 424 -12.72 -7.95 -15.72
CA GLY A 424 -13.06 -7.99 -14.30
C GLY A 424 -14.22 -8.96 -14.13
N GLY A 425 -15.44 -8.55 -14.48
CA GLY A 425 -16.55 -9.48 -14.51
C GLY A 425 -17.87 -8.87 -14.08
N ASP A 426 -18.68 -9.65 -13.37
CA ASP A 426 -19.84 -9.18 -12.62
C ASP A 426 -19.43 -8.88 -11.18
N GLY A 427 -19.40 -7.62 -10.76
CA GLY A 427 -19.03 -7.29 -9.37
C GLY A 427 -18.48 -5.89 -9.26
N TYR A 428 -17.68 -5.64 -8.23
CA TYR A 428 -16.83 -4.47 -8.15
C TYR A 428 -15.37 -4.89 -8.25
N ASP A 429 -14.76 -4.68 -9.40
CA ASP A 429 -13.44 -5.19 -9.73
C ASP A 429 -12.38 -4.08 -9.74
N ILE A 430 -11.24 -4.37 -9.13
CA ILE A 430 -10.12 -3.44 -8.99
C ILE A 430 -8.93 -3.95 -9.80
N VAL A 431 -8.37 -3.08 -10.63
CA VAL A 431 -7.04 -3.28 -11.24
C VAL A 431 -6.00 -2.40 -10.56
N VAL A 432 -4.90 -2.99 -10.13
CA VAL A 432 -3.80 -2.32 -9.44
C VAL A 432 -2.56 -2.40 -10.32
N PHE A 433 -2.10 -1.25 -10.82
CA PHE A 433 -0.84 -1.13 -11.55
C PHE A 433 0.30 -0.88 -10.57
N GLU A 434 1.25 -1.80 -10.52
CA GLU A 434 2.48 -1.66 -9.74
C GLU A 434 3.61 -1.00 -10.56
N ASN A 435 3.52 -1.04 -11.89
CA ASN A 435 4.50 -0.51 -12.85
C ASN A 435 4.18 0.91 -13.36
N GLN A 436 2.91 1.35 -13.32
CA GLN A 436 2.45 2.65 -13.85
C GLN A 436 2.03 3.62 -12.75
N ALA A 437 2.31 4.91 -12.92
CA ALA A 437 2.02 5.95 -11.92
C ALA A 437 0.69 6.68 -12.15
N SER A 438 0.13 6.61 -13.35
CA SER A 438 -1.11 7.30 -13.71
C SER A 438 -1.82 6.67 -14.90
N TRP A 439 -3.10 7.01 -15.08
CA TRP A 439 -3.88 6.59 -16.26
C TRP A 439 -3.28 7.03 -17.58
N SER A 440 -2.63 8.20 -17.62
CA SER A 440 -1.98 8.72 -18.82
C SER A 440 -0.73 7.95 -19.24
N ASP A 441 -0.17 7.13 -18.36
CA ASP A 441 0.98 6.30 -18.67
C ASP A 441 0.57 5.06 -19.49
N LEU A 442 -0.71 4.68 -19.44
CA LEU A 442 -1.28 3.58 -20.22
C LEU A 442 -1.48 4.02 -21.68
N SER A 443 -1.11 3.17 -22.63
CA SER A 443 -1.44 3.34 -24.04
C SER A 443 -2.96 3.23 -24.27
N ALA A 444 -3.45 3.82 -25.36
CA ALA A 444 -4.88 3.73 -25.72
C ALA A 444 -5.37 2.27 -25.88
N SER A 445 -4.49 1.36 -26.32
CA SER A 445 -4.79 -0.07 -26.38
C SER A 445 -4.93 -0.69 -25.00
N GLU A 446 -4.00 -0.40 -24.08
CA GLU A 446 -4.06 -0.91 -22.69
C GLU A 446 -5.31 -0.40 -21.98
N GLN A 447 -5.63 0.89 -22.13
CA GLN A 447 -6.86 1.47 -21.60
C GLN A 447 -8.12 0.78 -22.13
N SER A 448 -8.17 0.49 -23.43
CA SER A 448 -9.33 -0.21 -24.04
C SER A 448 -9.41 -1.69 -23.71
N ASN A 449 -8.31 -2.29 -23.25
CA ASN A 449 -8.24 -3.68 -22.88
C ASN A 449 -8.82 -3.95 -21.49
N LEU A 450 -8.97 -2.94 -20.63
CA LEU A 450 -9.62 -3.06 -19.34
C LEU A 450 -11.14 -3.04 -19.54
N GLN A 451 -11.81 -4.17 -19.28
CA GLN A 451 -13.26 -4.34 -19.43
C GLN A 451 -13.89 -4.77 -18.11
N ASN A 452 -15.01 -4.14 -17.75
CA ASN A 452 -15.73 -4.29 -16.48
C ASN A 452 -14.78 -4.30 -15.26
N PHE A 453 -13.91 -3.32 -15.20
CA PHE A 453 -13.27 -2.91 -13.95
C PHE A 453 -13.93 -1.61 -13.51
N GLU A 454 -14.18 -1.44 -12.22
CA GLU A 454 -14.77 -0.23 -11.67
C GLU A 454 -13.70 0.77 -11.23
N LEU A 455 -12.53 0.27 -10.83
CA LEU A 455 -11.45 1.08 -10.26
C LEU A 455 -10.06 0.65 -10.74
N ALA A 456 -9.27 1.64 -11.16
CA ALA A 456 -7.83 1.48 -11.36
C ALA A 456 -7.05 2.20 -10.24
N ILE A 457 -6.09 1.51 -9.61
CA ILE A 457 -5.16 2.07 -8.63
C ILE A 457 -3.75 2.01 -9.21
N PHE A 458 -2.98 3.08 -9.08
CA PHE A 458 -1.63 3.20 -9.65
C PHE A 458 -0.55 3.11 -8.60
N LYS A 459 0.69 2.87 -9.02
CA LYS A 459 1.84 2.85 -8.11
C LYS A 459 2.05 4.24 -7.51
N THR A 460 2.66 4.28 -6.32
CA THR A 460 3.06 5.54 -5.69
C THR A 460 4.01 6.32 -6.60
N GLY A 461 3.76 7.62 -6.75
CA GLY A 461 4.62 8.51 -7.53
C GLY A 461 6.06 8.55 -6.98
N SER A 462 7.02 8.91 -7.83
CA SER A 462 8.44 9.04 -7.44
C SER A 462 8.73 10.14 -6.42
N ASP A 463 7.73 10.95 -6.05
CA ASP A 463 7.83 12.01 -5.04
C ASP A 463 7.72 11.47 -3.60
N GLY A 464 7.44 10.17 -3.42
CA GLY A 464 7.50 9.47 -2.13
C GLY A 464 6.57 10.02 -1.05
N GLY A 465 5.57 10.83 -1.43
CA GLY A 465 4.65 11.45 -0.49
C GLY A 465 3.24 11.68 -1.04
N SER A 466 2.94 11.34 -2.29
CA SER A 466 1.57 11.29 -2.81
C SER A 466 1.01 9.89 -2.56
N GLY A 467 -0.23 9.77 -2.09
CA GLY A 467 -0.91 8.47 -2.04
C GLY A 467 -0.97 7.84 -3.44
N ARG A 468 -1.43 6.59 -3.52
CA ARG A 468 -1.62 5.94 -4.82
C ARG A 468 -2.72 6.69 -5.59
N ALA A 469 -2.41 7.18 -6.79
CA ALA A 469 -3.40 7.76 -7.69
C ALA A 469 -4.43 6.69 -8.07
N TYR A 470 -5.66 7.11 -8.36
CA TYR A 470 -6.72 6.17 -8.74
C TYR A 470 -7.71 6.77 -9.73
N CYS A 471 -8.39 5.92 -10.50
CA CYS A 471 -9.42 6.33 -11.46
C CYS A 471 -10.63 5.42 -11.38
N PHE A 472 -11.82 6.02 -11.34
CA PHE A 472 -13.06 5.28 -11.61
C PHE A 472 -13.24 5.10 -13.10
N LEU A 473 -13.58 3.87 -13.50
CA LEU A 473 -13.70 3.46 -14.90
C LEU A 473 -15.17 3.31 -15.33
N ASP A 474 -16.11 3.66 -14.46
CA ASP A 474 -17.56 3.61 -14.64
C ASP A 474 -18.07 4.74 -15.55
N GLY A 475 -17.76 4.68 -16.85
CA GLY A 475 -18.30 5.64 -17.81
C GLY A 475 -17.59 5.66 -19.16
N SER A 476 -17.96 6.61 -20.01
CA SER A 476 -17.29 6.80 -21.32
C SER A 476 -15.88 7.37 -21.20
N SER A 477 -15.50 7.89 -20.04
CA SER A 477 -14.17 8.44 -19.77
C SER A 477 -13.86 8.30 -18.28
N PRO A 478 -12.67 7.80 -17.92
CA PRO A 478 -12.27 7.64 -16.52
C PRO A 478 -12.18 8.95 -15.75
N SER A 479 -12.54 8.90 -14.47
CA SER A 479 -12.41 10.02 -13.53
C SER A 479 -11.26 9.76 -12.56
N CYS A 480 -10.14 10.46 -12.72
CA CYS A 480 -8.89 10.23 -12.00
C CYS A 480 -8.61 11.28 -10.91
N TYR A 481 -8.01 10.84 -9.81
CA TYR A 481 -7.69 11.63 -8.62
C TYR A 481 -6.23 11.43 -8.18
#